data_AF-Q4WAF2-F1
#
_entry.id   AF-Q4WAF2-F1
#
_cell.length_a   1.000
_cell.length_b   1.000
_cell.length_c   1.000
_cell.angle_alpha   90.00
_cell.angle_beta   90.00
_cell.angle_gamma   90.00
#
_symmetry.space_group_name_H-M   'P 1'
#
loop_
_entity.id
_entity.type
_entity.pdbx_description
1 polymer ?
#
loop_
_entity_poly.entity_id
_entity_poly.type
_entity_poly.pdbx_seq_one_letter_code
_entity_poly.pdbx_strand_id
1 'polypeptide(L)'
;MARSYQMSSQRLKLNAVGHVLLAFLGVIGLLSLFSNHHRIAAPGATQRPPTIGKVTMIYGNHSIYERTLETHKEHSRRLGYPLTVLRNPILHGIWNKLAILQSVVLRELEKPADQRLQWLFWFDSDTVLMNPNMPLETFLPPPELPNVHLLTSRGWNGLHGGVFFLRVHPWSVELLSAAIAYPVVKPNVQLMVAGAVCHQQCLGRERVLCSIDRVLPAPVVQCLHENIRTG
;
A
#
# COMPACT_ATOMS: atom_id res chain seq x y z
N MET A 1 40.09 -38.91 71.71
CA MET A 1 38.86 -38.14 71.43
C MET A 1 38.69 -38.06 69.92
N ALA A 2 37.57 -38.57 69.42
CA ALA A 2 37.29 -38.72 67.99
C ALA A 2 37.03 -37.37 67.31
N ARG A 3 37.62 -37.14 66.14
CA ARG A 3 37.28 -36.03 65.24
C ARG A 3 36.41 -36.62 64.12
N SER A 4 35.11 -36.39 64.21
CA SER A 4 34.15 -36.71 63.15
C SER A 4 34.41 -35.83 61.92
N TYR A 5 34.63 -36.46 60.77
CA TYR A 5 34.68 -35.78 59.49
C TYR A 5 33.24 -35.61 58.98
N GLN A 6 32.72 -34.38 58.97
CA GLN A 6 31.52 -34.02 58.22
C GLN A 6 31.87 -33.99 56.73
N MET A 7 31.32 -34.95 55.97
CA MET A 7 31.28 -34.90 54.51
C MET A 7 29.83 -34.85 54.04
N SER A 8 29.28 -33.64 53.91
CA SER A 8 28.02 -33.42 53.21
C SER A 8 27.89 -31.95 52.82
N SER A 9 27.84 -31.65 51.50
CA SER A 9 27.21 -30.46 50.88
C SER A 9 27.72 -30.13 49.45
N GLN A 10 28.87 -30.66 49.01
CA GLN A 10 29.44 -30.24 47.71
C GLN A 10 28.82 -30.92 46.47
N ARG A 11 28.35 -32.18 46.57
CA ARG A 11 27.80 -32.90 45.41
C ARG A 11 26.43 -32.39 44.92
N LEU A 12 25.59 -31.86 45.82
CA LEU A 12 24.28 -31.31 45.42
C LEU A 12 24.39 -29.96 44.67
N LYS A 13 25.33 -29.10 45.05
CA LYS A 13 25.52 -27.79 44.41
C LYS A 13 26.03 -27.90 42.97
N LEU A 14 26.87 -28.89 42.68
CA LEU A 14 27.40 -29.13 41.33
C LEU A 14 26.28 -29.52 40.35
N ASN A 15 25.32 -30.31 40.80
CA ASN A 15 24.16 -30.72 40.00
C ASN A 15 23.20 -29.55 39.74
N ALA A 16 22.98 -28.69 40.74
CA ALA A 16 22.14 -27.50 40.60
C ALA A 16 22.72 -26.50 39.59
N VAL A 17 24.05 -26.26 39.63
CA VAL A 17 24.74 -25.39 38.66
C VAL A 17 24.68 -25.97 37.25
N GLY A 18 24.82 -27.29 37.12
CA GLY A 18 24.67 -27.99 35.84
C GLY A 18 23.28 -27.83 35.22
N HIS A 19 22.22 -27.96 36.03
CA HIS A 19 20.84 -27.76 35.55
C HIS A 19 20.53 -26.31 35.16
N VAL A 20 21.07 -25.32 35.88
CA VAL A 20 20.91 -23.90 35.54
C VAL A 20 21.60 -23.57 34.21
N LEU A 21 22.82 -24.07 34.00
CA LEU A 21 23.53 -23.89 32.72
C LEU A 21 22.77 -24.52 31.54
N LEU A 22 22.21 -25.72 31.73
CA LEU A 22 21.40 -26.39 30.72
C LEU A 22 20.12 -25.60 30.37
N ALA A 23 19.46 -25.03 31.38
CA ALA A 23 18.29 -24.18 31.17
C ALA A 23 18.65 -22.89 30.40
N PHE A 24 19.76 -22.24 30.74
CA PHE A 24 20.24 -21.05 30.00
C PHE A 24 20.59 -21.37 28.54
N LEU A 25 21.27 -22.49 28.29
CA LEU A 25 21.56 -22.93 26.92
C LEU A 25 20.29 -23.26 26.14
N GLY A 26 19.28 -23.86 26.79
CA GLY A 26 17.97 -24.10 26.19
C GLY A 26 17.23 -22.81 25.83
N VAL A 27 17.24 -21.80 26.71
CA VAL A 27 16.62 -20.49 26.45
C VAL A 27 17.35 -19.73 25.35
N ILE A 28 18.69 -19.74 25.34
CA ILE A 28 19.49 -19.13 24.26
C ILE A 28 19.26 -19.86 22.94
N GLY A 29 19.13 -21.20 22.97
CA GLY A 29 18.74 -22.02 21.82
C GLY A 29 17.35 -21.65 21.28
N LEU A 30 16.37 -21.49 22.17
CA LEU A 30 15.03 -21.03 21.80
C LEU A 30 15.07 -19.62 21.19
N LEU A 31 15.74 -18.68 21.84
CA LEU A 31 15.85 -17.30 21.38
C LEU A 31 16.57 -17.20 20.03
N SER A 32 17.60 -18.01 19.81
CA SER A 32 18.30 -18.10 18.52
C SER A 32 17.45 -18.78 17.45
N LEU A 33 16.62 -19.76 17.79
CA LEU A 33 15.61 -20.31 16.88
C LEU A 33 14.54 -19.29 16.49
N PHE A 34 14.03 -18.49 17.44
CA PHE A 34 13.07 -17.41 17.15
C PHE A 34 13.72 -16.27 16.34
N SER A 35 14.96 -15.89 16.65
CA SER A 35 15.73 -14.91 15.89
C SER A 35 16.02 -15.40 14.46
N ASN A 36 16.39 -16.67 14.30
CA ASN A 36 16.59 -17.28 12.99
C ASN A 36 15.27 -17.50 12.25
N HIS A 37 14.14 -17.77 12.90
CA HIS A 37 12.85 -17.87 12.22
C HIS A 37 12.47 -16.54 11.55
N HIS A 38 12.82 -15.41 12.16
CA HIS A 38 12.72 -14.09 11.51
C HIS A 38 13.72 -13.89 10.36
N ARG A 39 14.83 -14.63 10.31
CA ARG A 39 15.84 -14.56 9.22
C ARG A 39 15.68 -15.61 8.13
N ILE A 40 14.96 -16.70 8.36
CA ILE A 40 14.73 -17.78 7.38
C ILE A 40 13.67 -17.40 6.35
N ALA A 41 12.89 -16.33 6.58
CA ALA A 41 12.09 -15.67 5.55
C ALA A 41 12.94 -14.72 4.67
N ALA A 42 14.02 -15.22 4.06
CA ALA A 42 14.56 -14.74 2.77
C ALA A 42 15.88 -15.46 2.41
N PRO A 43 15.84 -16.70 1.91
CA PRO A 43 16.96 -17.22 1.13
C PRO A 43 16.94 -16.55 -0.25
N GLY A 44 17.87 -15.62 -0.47
CA GLY A 44 18.39 -15.28 -1.81
C GLY A 44 17.37 -15.02 -2.94
N ALA A 45 16.21 -14.44 -2.65
CA ALA A 45 15.39 -13.90 -3.71
C ALA A 45 16.15 -12.70 -4.28
N THR A 46 16.57 -12.77 -5.54
CA THR A 46 16.69 -11.57 -6.38
C THR A 46 15.39 -10.81 -6.16
N GLN A 47 15.43 -9.77 -5.32
CA GLN A 47 14.21 -9.07 -4.92
C GLN A 47 13.67 -8.43 -6.18
N ARG A 48 12.68 -9.07 -6.80
CA ARG A 48 11.90 -8.45 -7.86
C ARG A 48 11.43 -7.12 -7.29
N PRO A 49 11.61 -6.02 -8.02
CA PRO A 49 11.18 -4.73 -7.53
C PRO A 49 9.70 -4.82 -7.16
N PRO A 50 9.28 -4.12 -6.09
CA PRO A 50 7.92 -4.17 -5.62
C PRO A 50 6.96 -3.85 -6.77
N THR A 51 5.93 -4.66 -6.95
CA THR A 51 4.94 -4.46 -8.02
C THR A 51 4.12 -3.19 -7.79
N ILE A 52 3.93 -2.81 -6.52
CA ILE A 52 3.01 -1.76 -6.09
C ILE A 52 3.77 -0.73 -5.25
N GLY A 53 3.56 0.56 -5.53
CA GLY A 53 3.96 1.66 -4.65
C GLY A 53 2.75 2.37 -4.06
N LYS A 54 2.83 2.78 -2.80
CA LYS A 54 1.79 3.60 -2.17
C LYS A 54 2.07 5.08 -2.38
N VAL A 55 1.00 5.85 -2.62
CA VAL A 55 1.08 7.31 -2.79
C VAL A 55 -0.02 7.97 -1.97
N THR A 56 0.33 9.04 -1.26
CA THR A 56 -0.64 9.87 -0.52
C THR A 56 -0.13 11.32 -0.43
N MET A 57 -0.95 12.21 0.10
CA MET A 57 -0.60 13.59 0.42
C MET A 57 -1.10 13.95 1.81
N ILE A 58 -0.23 14.53 2.63
CA ILE A 58 -0.55 14.95 3.99
C ILE A 58 0.18 16.26 4.27
N TYR A 59 -0.58 17.29 4.64
CA TYR A 59 -0.09 18.64 4.89
C TYR A 59 -0.32 19.05 6.34
N GLY A 60 0.49 20.00 6.80
CA GLY A 60 0.32 20.61 8.12
C GLY A 60 0.59 19.63 9.26
N ASN A 61 0.22 20.04 10.47
CA ASN A 61 0.44 19.28 11.68
C ASN A 61 -0.90 18.77 12.25
N HIS A 62 -1.48 17.76 11.58
CA HIS A 62 -2.72 17.12 12.01
C HIS A 62 -2.44 15.70 12.52
N SER A 63 -2.46 15.53 13.84
CA SER A 63 -2.11 14.27 14.50
C SER A 63 -2.95 13.07 14.04
N ILE A 64 -4.21 13.28 13.64
CA ILE A 64 -5.09 12.22 13.13
C ILE A 64 -4.62 11.68 11.77
N TYR A 65 -4.16 12.55 10.86
CA TYR A 65 -3.65 12.14 9.55
C TYR A 65 -2.28 11.48 9.67
N GLU A 66 -1.43 11.94 10.60
CA GLU A 66 -0.18 11.24 10.89
C GLU A 66 -0.42 9.85 11.47
N ARG A 67 -1.37 9.68 12.41
CA ARG A 67 -1.73 8.35 12.93
C ARG A 67 -2.26 7.43 11.83
N THR A 68 -3.07 7.98 10.92
CA THR A 68 -3.55 7.24 9.75
C THR A 68 -2.40 6.81 8.85
N LEU A 69 -1.45 7.71 8.58
CA LEU A 69 -0.22 7.42 7.83
C LEU A 69 0.61 6.31 8.47
N GLU A 70 0.72 6.29 9.80
CA GLU A 70 1.47 5.25 10.50
C GLU A 70 0.91 3.84 10.23
N THR A 71 -0.42 3.70 10.09
CA THR A 71 -1.02 2.40 9.72
C THR A 71 -0.55 1.94 8.33
N HIS A 72 -0.40 2.87 7.38
CA HIS A 72 0.09 2.57 6.04
C HIS A 72 1.59 2.37 5.99
N LYS A 73 2.37 3.13 6.77
CA LYS A 73 3.83 2.95 6.92
C LYS A 73 4.15 1.57 7.47
N GLU A 74 3.43 1.14 8.51
CA GLU A 74 3.67 -0.18 9.10
C GLU A 74 3.37 -1.31 8.11
N HIS A 75 2.24 -1.23 7.41
CA HIS A 75 1.92 -2.19 6.34
C HIS A 75 2.97 -2.16 5.20
N SER A 76 3.42 -0.97 4.81
CA SER A 76 4.45 -0.80 3.78
C SER A 76 5.79 -1.41 4.19
N ARG A 77 6.20 -1.19 5.44
CA ARG A 77 7.40 -1.78 6.03
C ARG A 77 7.32 -3.31 6.12
N ARG A 78 6.16 -3.85 6.49
CA ARG A 78 5.94 -5.30 6.59
C ARG A 78 6.02 -6.02 5.25
N LEU A 79 5.42 -5.44 4.22
CA LEU A 79 5.21 -6.10 2.92
C LEU A 79 6.10 -5.55 1.80
N GLY A 80 7.00 -4.61 2.11
CA GLY A 80 8.01 -4.11 1.17
C GLY A 80 7.50 -3.09 0.15
N TYR A 81 6.43 -2.37 0.45
CA TYR A 81 5.91 -1.34 -0.45
C TYR A 81 6.65 -0.01 -0.28
N PRO A 82 7.17 0.63 -1.35
CA PRO A 82 7.62 2.00 -1.26
C PRO A 82 6.43 2.92 -1.04
N LEU A 83 6.60 3.94 -0.19
CA LEU A 83 5.55 4.90 0.16
C LEU A 83 6.01 6.32 -0.15
N THR A 84 5.33 6.98 -1.08
CA THR A 84 5.53 8.39 -1.41
C THR A 84 4.48 9.25 -0.70
N VAL A 85 4.93 10.24 0.07
CA VAL A 85 4.06 11.18 0.78
C VAL A 85 4.36 12.60 0.31
N LEU A 86 3.40 13.25 -0.33
CA LEU A 86 3.51 14.68 -0.63
C LEU A 86 3.27 15.49 0.65
N ARG A 87 4.33 16.17 1.14
CA ARG A 87 4.33 16.94 2.38
C ARG A 87 4.12 18.44 2.20
N ASN A 88 4.42 18.96 1.02
CA ASN A 88 4.28 20.37 0.67
C ASN A 88 3.33 20.48 -0.53
N PRO A 89 2.28 21.32 -0.48
CA PRO A 89 1.36 21.46 -1.60
C PRO A 89 2.06 22.13 -2.79
N ILE A 90 1.76 21.64 -3.99
CA ILE A 90 2.23 22.15 -5.28
C ILE A 90 1.10 22.92 -5.97
N LEU A 91 -0.10 22.35 -5.96
CA LEU A 91 -1.33 22.94 -6.49
C LEU A 91 -2.29 23.27 -5.34
N HIS A 92 -3.44 23.87 -5.68
CA HIS A 92 -4.47 24.13 -4.68
C HIS A 92 -5.32 22.89 -4.40
N GLY A 93 -5.56 22.64 -3.11
CA GLY A 93 -6.51 21.64 -2.63
C GLY A 93 -6.30 20.26 -3.27
N ILE A 94 -7.38 19.73 -3.84
CA ILE A 94 -7.43 18.33 -4.30
C ILE A 94 -6.65 18.06 -5.59
N TRP A 95 -6.22 19.09 -6.31
CA TRP A 95 -5.40 18.95 -7.52
C TRP A 95 -4.01 18.39 -7.22
N ASN A 96 -3.52 18.54 -5.98
CA ASN A 96 -2.25 17.96 -5.55
C ASN A 96 -2.18 16.45 -5.72
N LYS A 97 -3.30 15.76 -5.47
CA LYS A 97 -3.40 14.31 -5.64
C LYS A 97 -3.04 13.90 -7.06
N LEU A 98 -3.59 14.60 -8.05
CA LEU A 98 -3.31 14.32 -9.46
C LEU A 98 -1.87 14.65 -9.80
N ALA A 99 -1.35 15.77 -9.30
CA ALA A 99 0.04 16.19 -9.54
C ALA A 99 1.07 15.19 -8.98
N ILE A 100 0.90 14.72 -7.74
CA ILE A 100 1.83 13.74 -7.17
C ILE A 100 1.73 12.38 -7.86
N LEU A 101 0.52 11.92 -8.19
CA LEU A 101 0.33 10.69 -8.97
C LEU A 101 1.02 10.80 -10.33
N GLN A 102 0.86 11.92 -11.03
CA GLN A 102 1.49 12.13 -12.34
C GLN A 102 3.01 12.15 -12.22
N SER A 103 3.55 12.83 -11.21
CA SER A 103 4.98 12.86 -10.94
C SER A 103 5.56 11.45 -10.72
N VAL A 104 4.87 10.62 -9.92
CA VAL A 104 5.30 9.25 -9.66
C VAL A 104 5.17 8.38 -10.92
N VAL A 105 4.05 8.44 -11.64
CA VAL A 105 3.86 7.65 -12.87
C VAL A 105 4.95 7.97 -13.90
N LEU A 106 5.25 9.25 -14.13
CA LEU A 106 6.30 9.66 -15.07
C LEU A 106 7.67 9.10 -14.67
N ARG A 107 8.05 9.25 -13.39
CA ARG A 107 9.32 8.72 -12.87
C ARG A 107 9.43 7.20 -12.98
N GLU A 108 8.33 6.48 -12.77
CA GLU A 108 8.32 5.02 -12.94
C GLU A 108 8.36 4.62 -14.42
N LEU A 109 7.75 5.39 -15.32
CA LEU A 109 7.79 5.14 -16.77
C LEU A 109 9.18 5.38 -17.37
N GLU A 110 10.00 6.26 -16.78
CA GLU A 110 11.41 6.49 -17.18
C GLU A 110 12.33 5.31 -16.89
N LYS A 111 11.96 4.45 -15.94
CA LYS A 111 12.75 3.27 -15.59
C LYS A 111 12.52 2.12 -16.59
N PRO A 112 13.51 1.20 -16.73
CA PRO A 112 13.29 -0.07 -17.42
C PRO A 112 12.06 -0.82 -16.89
N ALA A 113 11.34 -1.51 -17.78
CA ALA A 113 10.06 -2.14 -17.45
C ALA A 113 10.14 -3.20 -16.34
N ASP A 114 11.29 -3.85 -16.21
CA ASP A 114 11.63 -4.84 -15.19
C ASP A 114 12.08 -4.21 -13.85
N GLN A 115 12.28 -2.89 -13.81
CA GLN A 115 12.76 -2.14 -12.63
C GLN A 115 11.71 -1.19 -12.05
N ARG A 116 10.62 -0.93 -12.78
CA ARG A 116 9.56 0.00 -12.38
C ARG A 116 8.43 -0.67 -11.60
N LEU A 117 7.74 0.15 -10.81
CA LEU A 117 6.43 -0.23 -10.26
C LEU A 117 5.46 -0.51 -11.40
N GLN A 118 4.55 -1.47 -11.20
CA GLN A 118 3.46 -1.75 -12.14
C GLN A 118 2.19 -1.00 -11.76
N TRP A 119 1.98 -0.76 -10.46
CA TRP A 119 0.79 -0.12 -9.93
C TRP A 119 1.12 0.87 -8.83
N LEU A 120 0.30 1.91 -8.73
CA LEU A 120 0.25 2.82 -7.62
C LEU A 120 -1.04 2.58 -6.83
N PHE A 121 -0.93 2.52 -5.51
CA PHE A 121 -2.05 2.48 -4.60
C PHE A 121 -2.21 3.84 -3.94
N TRP A 122 -3.28 4.55 -4.29
CA TRP A 122 -3.65 5.81 -3.65
C TRP A 122 -4.51 5.57 -2.42
N PHE A 123 -4.25 6.33 -1.36
CA PHE A 123 -5.16 6.45 -0.22
C PHE A 123 -5.20 7.91 0.29
N ASP A 124 -6.38 8.39 0.64
CA ASP A 124 -6.58 9.70 1.26
C ASP A 124 -6.08 9.69 2.72
N SER A 125 -5.78 10.88 3.25
CA SER A 125 -5.18 11.05 4.58
C SER A 125 -6.07 10.58 5.74
N ASP A 126 -7.37 10.38 5.49
CA ASP A 126 -8.38 9.88 6.40
C ASP A 126 -8.67 8.37 6.23
N THR A 127 -7.91 7.67 5.38
CA THR A 127 -8.09 6.23 5.13
C THR A 127 -7.21 5.38 6.05
N VAL A 128 -7.80 4.75 7.06
CA VAL A 128 -7.10 3.84 7.98
C VAL A 128 -6.95 2.43 7.39
N LEU A 129 -5.75 1.85 7.50
CA LEU A 129 -5.50 0.47 7.11
C LEU A 129 -5.78 -0.49 8.27
N MET A 130 -6.77 -1.37 8.12
CA MET A 130 -7.23 -2.26 9.18
C MET A 130 -6.52 -3.62 9.23
N ASN A 131 -6.14 -4.17 8.08
CA ASN A 131 -5.46 -5.48 8.00
C ASN A 131 -4.00 -5.30 7.52
N PRO A 132 -3.02 -5.21 8.44
CA PRO A 132 -1.62 -4.96 8.07
C PRO A 132 -0.93 -6.15 7.38
N ASN A 133 -1.58 -7.31 7.30
CA ASN A 133 -1.02 -8.54 6.76
C ASN A 133 -1.57 -8.88 5.37
N MET A 134 -2.50 -8.09 4.82
CA MET A 134 -3.12 -8.37 3.52
C MET A 134 -2.28 -7.80 2.37
N PRO A 135 -1.72 -8.61 1.46
CA PRO A 135 -1.01 -8.11 0.30
C PRO A 135 -1.93 -7.33 -0.62
N LEU A 136 -1.47 -6.19 -1.14
CA LEU A 136 -2.23 -5.37 -2.09
C LEU A 136 -2.42 -6.06 -3.44
N GLU A 137 -1.50 -6.97 -3.81
CA GLU A 137 -1.59 -7.79 -5.01
C GLU A 137 -2.88 -8.62 -5.07
N THR A 138 -3.45 -8.95 -3.90
CA THR A 138 -4.72 -9.66 -3.78
C THR A 138 -5.87 -8.94 -4.49
N PHE A 139 -5.78 -7.62 -4.66
CA PHE A 139 -6.81 -6.79 -5.29
C PHE A 139 -6.52 -6.47 -6.76
N LEU A 140 -5.35 -6.83 -7.28
CA LEU A 140 -5.00 -6.53 -8.66
C LEU A 140 -5.81 -7.40 -9.63
N PRO A 141 -6.10 -6.90 -10.84
CA PRO A 141 -6.78 -7.68 -11.85
C PRO A 141 -5.91 -8.88 -12.24
N PRO A 142 -6.53 -10.00 -12.61
CA PRO A 142 -5.80 -11.15 -13.06
C PRO A 142 -5.17 -10.86 -14.45
N PRO A 143 -4.11 -11.57 -14.87
CA PRO A 143 -3.34 -11.25 -16.08
C PRO A 143 -4.16 -11.22 -17.38
N GLU A 144 -5.31 -11.89 -17.40
CA GLU A 144 -6.23 -11.97 -18.54
C GLU A 144 -7.01 -10.66 -18.77
N LEU A 145 -6.91 -9.69 -17.86
CA LEU A 145 -7.47 -8.35 -18.01
C LEU A 145 -6.37 -7.29 -18.20
N PRO A 146 -5.54 -7.38 -19.26
CA PRO A 146 -4.37 -6.53 -19.44
C PRO A 146 -4.72 -5.07 -19.77
N ASN A 147 -5.98 -4.76 -20.06
CA ASN A 147 -6.43 -3.42 -20.43
C ASN A 147 -7.06 -2.65 -19.26
N VAL A 148 -6.94 -3.18 -18.04
CA VAL A 148 -7.37 -2.46 -16.84
C VAL A 148 -6.22 -1.60 -16.33
N HIS A 149 -6.50 -0.30 -16.18
CA HIS A 149 -5.52 0.70 -15.73
C HIS A 149 -5.95 1.46 -14.46
N LEU A 150 -7.22 1.34 -14.07
CA LEU A 150 -7.79 1.97 -12.89
C LEU A 150 -8.71 0.96 -12.18
N LEU A 151 -8.44 0.70 -10.90
CA LEU A 151 -9.30 -0.08 -10.01
C LEU A 151 -9.80 0.83 -8.90
N THR A 152 -11.11 0.94 -8.76
CA THR A 152 -11.72 1.78 -7.72
C THR A 152 -13.01 1.12 -7.25
N SER A 153 -13.47 1.51 -6.05
CA SER A 153 -14.77 1.10 -5.56
C SER A 153 -15.86 2.06 -6.04
N ARG A 154 -17.08 1.56 -6.11
CA ARG A 154 -18.27 2.36 -6.36
C ARG A 154 -18.95 2.67 -5.03
N GLY A 155 -19.08 3.95 -4.71
CA GLY A 155 -19.92 4.45 -3.63
C GLY A 155 -21.31 4.88 -4.10
N TRP A 156 -22.10 5.38 -3.15
CA TRP A 156 -23.46 5.90 -3.38
C TRP A 156 -23.51 7.05 -4.39
N ASN A 157 -22.43 7.83 -4.47
CA ASN A 157 -22.27 8.95 -5.40
C ASN A 157 -21.30 8.63 -6.56
N GLY A 158 -21.23 7.37 -7.01
CA GLY A 158 -20.38 6.97 -8.14
C GLY A 158 -19.00 6.46 -7.72
N LEU A 159 -17.95 6.79 -8.46
CA LEU A 159 -16.61 6.26 -8.17
C LEU A 159 -16.00 6.89 -6.92
N HIS A 160 -15.41 6.04 -6.07
CA HIS A 160 -14.73 6.48 -4.87
C HIS A 160 -13.33 7.02 -5.20
N GLY A 161 -13.12 8.30 -4.90
CA GLY A 161 -11.84 8.96 -5.11
C GLY A 161 -10.80 8.68 -4.03
N GLY A 162 -11.20 8.20 -2.85
CA GLY A 162 -10.28 8.18 -1.71
C GLY A 162 -9.33 6.97 -1.65
N VAL A 163 -9.66 5.89 -2.36
CA VAL A 163 -8.81 4.68 -2.44
C VAL A 163 -8.96 4.06 -3.82
N PHE A 164 -7.84 3.86 -4.52
CA PHE A 164 -7.83 3.20 -5.83
C PHE A 164 -6.43 2.74 -6.22
N PHE A 165 -6.36 1.84 -7.19
CA PHE A 165 -5.13 1.48 -7.87
C PHE A 165 -5.07 2.14 -9.24
N LEU A 166 -3.91 2.70 -9.58
CA LEU A 166 -3.63 3.29 -10.87
C LEU A 166 -2.40 2.61 -11.47
N ARG A 167 -2.52 2.07 -12.68
CA ARG A 167 -1.41 1.38 -13.33
C ARG A 167 -0.34 2.37 -13.76
N VAL A 168 0.93 1.97 -13.66
CA VAL A 168 2.04 2.70 -14.28
C VAL A 168 2.01 2.42 -15.77
N HIS A 169 1.36 3.31 -16.52
CA HIS A 169 1.09 3.14 -17.95
C HIS A 169 0.93 4.52 -18.62
N PRO A 170 1.27 4.68 -19.92
CA PRO A 170 1.04 5.93 -20.65
C PRO A 170 -0.41 6.45 -20.55
N TRP A 171 -1.39 5.53 -20.59
CA TRP A 171 -2.80 5.88 -20.39
C TRP A 171 -3.06 6.65 -19.08
N SER A 172 -2.37 6.29 -18.00
CA SER A 172 -2.51 6.98 -16.72
C SER A 172 -1.94 8.40 -16.77
N VAL A 173 -0.86 8.63 -17.53
CA VAL A 173 -0.31 9.97 -17.76
C VAL A 173 -1.32 10.83 -18.51
N GLU A 174 -1.92 10.26 -19.54
CA GLU A 174 -2.94 10.91 -20.37
C GLU A 174 -4.19 11.28 -19.54
N LEU A 175 -4.72 10.33 -18.76
CA LEU A 175 -5.83 10.56 -17.85
C LEU A 175 -5.53 11.69 -16.86
N LEU A 176 -4.38 11.63 -16.18
CA LEU A 176 -4.00 12.62 -15.17
C LEU A 176 -3.79 14.00 -15.78
N SER A 177 -3.16 14.08 -16.96
CA SER A 177 -2.96 15.34 -17.69
C SER A 177 -4.29 15.98 -18.07
N ALA A 178 -5.21 15.18 -18.63
CA ALA A 178 -6.54 15.66 -18.99
C ALA A 178 -7.33 16.10 -17.75
N ALA A 179 -7.25 15.36 -16.64
CA ALA A 179 -7.91 15.69 -15.39
C ALA A 179 -7.39 17.01 -14.79
N ILE A 180 -6.08 17.24 -14.76
CA ILE A 180 -5.47 18.49 -14.27
C ILE A 180 -5.84 19.68 -15.16
N ALA A 181 -5.86 19.50 -16.49
CA ALA A 181 -6.19 20.56 -17.44
C ALA A 181 -7.70 20.90 -17.47
N TYR A 182 -8.56 19.96 -17.05
CA TYR A 182 -10.01 20.11 -17.13
C TYR A 182 -10.58 21.42 -16.57
N PRO A 183 -10.25 21.86 -15.33
CA PRO A 183 -10.78 23.12 -14.78
C PRO A 183 -10.37 24.35 -15.61
N VAL A 184 -9.23 24.29 -16.30
CA VAL A 184 -8.75 25.39 -17.17
C VAL A 184 -9.50 25.38 -18.50
N VAL A 185 -9.71 24.21 -19.09
CA VAL A 185 -10.36 24.04 -20.40
C VAL A 185 -11.88 24.17 -20.30
N LYS A 186 -12.46 23.81 -19.15
CA LYS A 186 -13.91 23.81 -18.87
C LYS A 186 -14.23 24.56 -17.57
N PRO A 187 -13.92 25.87 -17.47
CA PRO A 187 -14.07 26.62 -16.21
C PRO A 187 -15.52 26.75 -15.73
N ASN A 188 -16.49 26.60 -16.63
CA ASN A 188 -17.92 26.70 -16.31
C ASN A 188 -18.53 25.40 -15.77
N VAL A 189 -17.75 24.31 -15.68
CA VAL A 189 -18.21 23.04 -15.12
C VAL A 189 -17.78 22.97 -13.66
N GLN A 190 -18.75 23.00 -12.75
CA GLN A 190 -18.48 22.77 -11.33
C GLN A 190 -18.24 21.28 -11.09
N LEU A 191 -17.01 20.93 -10.71
CA LEU A 191 -16.67 19.59 -10.24
C LEU A 191 -16.90 19.54 -8.73
N MET A 192 -17.89 18.75 -8.27
CA MET A 192 -18.19 18.66 -6.84
C MET A 192 -17.17 17.83 -6.03
N VAL A 193 -16.41 16.94 -6.65
CA VAL A 193 -15.39 16.10 -5.99
C VAL A 193 -14.29 15.76 -7.00
N ALA A 194 -13.04 15.54 -6.60
CA ALA A 194 -11.99 15.07 -7.52
C ALA A 194 -12.25 13.70 -8.17
N GLY A 195 -13.23 12.93 -7.68
CA GLY A 195 -13.75 11.74 -8.37
C GLY A 195 -14.67 12.06 -9.55
N ALA A 196 -15.08 13.33 -9.73
CA ALA A 196 -16.04 13.76 -10.74
C ALA A 196 -15.54 13.62 -12.17
N VAL A 197 -14.24 13.53 -12.40
CA VAL A 197 -13.68 13.33 -13.75
C VAL A 197 -14.12 11.98 -14.35
N CYS A 198 -14.31 10.95 -13.52
CA CYS A 198 -14.73 9.61 -13.95
C CYS A 198 -16.15 9.23 -13.47
N HIS A 199 -16.88 10.14 -12.82
CA HIS A 199 -18.17 9.87 -12.17
C HIS A 199 -19.26 9.36 -13.14
N GLN A 200 -19.13 9.60 -14.44
CA GLN A 200 -20.24 9.44 -15.38
C GLN A 200 -20.54 8.00 -15.84
N GLN A 201 -19.77 6.96 -15.47
CA GLN A 201 -19.79 5.72 -16.28
C GLN A 201 -20.05 4.36 -15.60
N CYS A 202 -20.19 4.21 -14.28
CA CYS A 202 -20.56 2.89 -13.71
C CYS A 202 -22.09 2.61 -13.72
N LEU A 203 -22.92 3.34 -14.49
CA LEU A 203 -24.37 3.12 -14.64
C LEU A 203 -24.74 2.81 -16.10
N GLY A 204 -24.88 1.53 -16.42
CA GLY A 204 -25.68 1.08 -17.56
C GLY A 204 -24.92 0.89 -18.87
N ARG A 205 -25.36 -0.14 -19.60
CA ARG A 205 -24.97 -0.44 -20.97
C ARG A 205 -25.00 0.83 -21.84
N GLU A 206 -24.03 0.90 -22.74
CA GLU A 206 -23.78 1.93 -23.76
C GLU A 206 -22.70 2.96 -23.41
N ARG A 207 -21.76 3.01 -24.36
CA ARG A 207 -20.64 3.93 -24.50
C ARG A 207 -21.06 5.38 -24.23
N VAL A 208 -20.80 5.90 -23.04
CA VAL A 208 -20.79 7.35 -22.75
C VAL A 208 -19.70 7.61 -21.73
N LEU A 209 -18.45 7.68 -22.20
CA LEU A 209 -17.72 8.94 -22.35
C LEU A 209 -17.39 9.53 -20.97
N CYS A 210 -16.16 9.30 -20.49
CA CYS A 210 -15.49 10.36 -19.74
C CYS A 210 -15.64 11.62 -20.61
N SER A 211 -15.88 12.80 -20.04
CA SER A 211 -15.86 14.08 -20.80
C SER A 211 -14.50 14.33 -21.51
N ILE A 212 -13.55 13.39 -21.39
CA ILE A 212 -12.21 13.31 -21.98
C ILE A 212 -12.18 12.51 -23.31
N ASP A 213 -13.25 11.83 -23.73
CA ASP A 213 -13.26 10.91 -24.89
C ASP A 213 -12.91 11.56 -26.26
N ARG A 214 -12.73 12.88 -26.34
CA ARG A 214 -12.12 13.48 -27.54
C ARG A 214 -10.60 13.31 -27.64
N VAL A 215 -9.93 12.84 -26.58
CA VAL A 215 -8.47 12.84 -26.50
C VAL A 215 -7.89 11.43 -26.44
N LEU A 216 -8.56 10.43 -25.86
CA LEU A 216 -7.92 9.14 -25.52
C LEU A 216 -8.72 7.91 -25.99
N PRO A 217 -8.06 6.84 -26.50
CA PRO A 217 -8.71 5.56 -26.75
C PRO A 217 -9.12 4.89 -25.43
N ALA A 218 -10.34 4.34 -25.37
CA ALA A 218 -10.96 3.87 -24.13
C ALA A 218 -10.40 2.52 -23.62
N PRO A 219 -9.87 2.45 -22.38
CA PRO A 219 -9.66 1.19 -21.69
C PRO A 219 -10.79 0.85 -20.71
N VAL A 220 -10.73 -0.37 -20.19
CA VAL A 220 -11.73 -0.91 -19.26
C VAL A 220 -11.42 -0.45 -17.83
N VAL A 221 -12.33 0.32 -17.23
CA VAL A 221 -12.31 0.62 -15.79
C VAL A 221 -13.06 -0.50 -15.06
N GLN A 222 -12.44 -1.10 -14.04
CA GLN A 222 -13.08 -2.16 -13.25
C GLN A 222 -13.54 -1.61 -11.89
N CYS A 223 -14.86 -1.61 -11.68
CA CYS A 223 -15.53 -1.28 -10.42
C CYS A 223 -15.54 -2.53 -9.50
N LEU A 224 -14.92 -2.49 -8.31
CA LEU A 224 -15.05 -3.56 -7.30
C LEU A 224 -16.44 -3.45 -6.64
N HIS A 225 -17.24 -4.52 -6.70
CA HIS A 225 -18.55 -4.59 -6.06
C HIS A 225 -18.44 -5.18 -4.65
N GLU A 226 -18.91 -4.46 -3.64
CA GLU A 226 -19.21 -5.04 -2.32
C GLU A 226 -20.53 -5.82 -2.41
N ASN A 227 -20.45 -7.15 -2.50
CA ASN A 227 -21.60 -8.00 -2.27
C ASN A 227 -21.87 -8.07 -0.76
N ILE A 228 -22.51 -7.05 -0.21
CA ILE A 228 -23.15 -7.17 1.10
C ILE A 228 -24.43 -7.99 0.87
N ARG A 229 -24.32 -9.32 1.03
CA ARG A 229 -25.51 -10.15 1.30
C ARG A 229 -26.02 -9.75 2.67
N THR A 230 -27.05 -8.91 2.70
CA THR A 230 -27.92 -8.77 3.86
C THR A 230 -28.64 -10.10 4.08
N GLY A 231 -28.25 -10.82 5.13
CA GLY A 231 -29.11 -11.82 5.77
C GLY A 231 -30.10 -11.13 6.70
#